data_AF-X6CLG4-F1
#
_entry.id   AF-X6CLG4-F1
#
_cell.length_a   1.000
_cell.length_b   1.000
_cell.length_c   1.000
_cell.angle_alpha   90.00
_cell.angle_beta   90.00
_cell.angle_gamma   90.00
#
_symmetry.space_group_name_H-M   'P 1'
#
loop_
_entity.id
_entity.type
_entity.pdbx_description
1 polymer ?
#
loop_
_entity_poly.entity_id
_entity_poly.type
_entity_poly.pdbx_seq_one_letter_code
_entity_poly.pdbx_strand_id
1 'polypeptide(L)' 'MDLIFPVVVLWLVGGVLFLQTIIANVNASRDVAANTRALVDDLIRLRPAALVAAVLFLVVWPAVWIAAHIR' A
#
# COMPACT_ATOMS: atom_id res chain seq x y z
N MET A 1 7.30 -10.87 22.21
CA MET A 1 6.18 -10.09 21.63
C MET A 1 6.60 -8.65 21.30
N ASP A 2 7.77 -8.20 21.79
CA ASP A 2 8.25 -6.81 21.68
C ASP A 2 8.64 -6.37 20.27
N LEU A 3 8.98 -7.31 19.37
CA LEU A 3 9.40 -6.98 18.00
C LEU A 3 8.24 -6.99 16.99
N ILE A 4 7.14 -7.68 17.29
CA ILE A 4 6.02 -7.86 16.35
C ILE A 4 5.29 -6.54 16.15
N PHE A 5 5.02 -5.83 17.24
CA PHE A 5 4.31 -4.55 17.21
C PHE A 5 5.03 -3.47 16.39
N PRO A 6 6.32 -3.16 16.63
CA PRO A 6 7.02 -2.16 15.82
C PRO A 6 7.17 -2.57 14.36
N VAL A 7 7.34 -3.87 14.08
CA VAL A 7 7.38 -4.38 12.70
C VAL A 7 6.04 -4.12 12.01
N VAL A 8 4.90 -4.45 12.63
CA VAL A 8 3.56 -4.19 12.07
C VAL A 8 3.30 -2.69 11.87
N VAL A 9 3.74 -1.83 12.79
CA VAL A 9 3.61 -0.37 12.63
C VAL A 9 4.45 0.12 11.44
N LEU A 10 5.71 -0.32 11.33
CA LEU A 10 6.57 0.02 10.20
C LEU A 10 5.96 -0.46 8.88
N TRP A 11 5.30 -1.63 8.87
CA TRP A 11 4.56 -2.17 7.73
C TRP A 11 3.41 -1.27 7.29
N LEU A 12 2.53 -0.89 8.23
CA LEU A 12 1.38 -0.05 7.94
C LEU A 12 1.82 1.33 7.43
N VAL A 13 2.83 1.93 8.08
CA VAL A 13 3.40 3.21 7.67
C VAL A 13 4.04 3.11 6.28
N GLY A 14 4.80 2.05 6.00
CA GLY A 14 5.41 1.82 4.69
C GLY A 14 4.38 1.67 3.56
N GLY A 15 3.29 0.94 3.79
CA GLY A 15 2.20 0.79 2.82
C GLY A 15 1.48 2.12 2.53
N VAL A 16 1.22 2.93 3.57
CA VAL A 16 0.64 4.26 3.41
C VAL A 16 1.56 5.20 2.64
N LEU A 17 2.86 5.19 2.96
CA LEU A 17 3.86 5.99 2.25
C LEU A 17 3.96 5.58 0.79
N PHE A 18 3.92 4.29 0.47
CA PHE A 18 3.93 3.80 -0.92
C PHE A 18 2.73 4.31 -1.71
N LEU A 19 1.52 4.21 -1.14
CA LEU A 19 0.30 4.77 -1.74
C LEU A 19 0.42 6.29 -1.93
N GLN A 20 0.90 7.02 -0.92
CA GLN A 20 1.17 8.46 -1.05
C GLN A 20 2.17 8.77 -2.16
N THR A 21 3.23 7.96 -2.31
CA THR A 21 4.26 8.17 -3.33
C THR A 21 3.66 8.01 -4.73
N ILE A 22 2.77 7.04 -4.94
CA ILE A 22 2.06 6.87 -6.22
C ILE A 22 1.14 8.07 -6.51
N ILE A 23 0.40 8.55 -5.51
CA ILE A 23 -0.51 9.69 -5.64
C ILE A 23 0.26 10.98 -5.92
N ALA A 24 1.38 11.18 -5.25
CA ALA A 24 2.21 12.38 -5.33
C ALA A 24 3.17 12.36 -6.53
N ASN A 25 3.34 11.23 -7.20
CA ASN A 25 4.22 11.12 -8.37
C ASN A 25 3.59 11.83 -9.58
N VAL A 26 4.06 13.05 -9.84
CA VAL A 26 3.67 13.90 -10.98
C VAL A 26 4.00 13.25 -12.34
N ASN A 27 4.95 12.31 -12.39
CA ASN A 27 5.32 11.58 -13.60
C ASN A 27 4.53 10.27 -13.78
N ALA A 28 3.63 9.92 -12.86
CA ALA A 28 2.75 8.78 -13.04
C ALA A 28 1.81 9.02 -14.24
N SER A 29 1.63 8.01 -15.09
CA SER A 29 0.64 8.08 -16.18
C SER A 29 -0.71 8.52 -15.62
N ARG A 30 -1.44 9.37 -16.36
CA ARG A 30 -2.75 9.89 -15.93
C ARG A 30 -3.70 8.78 -15.47
N ASP A 31 -3.66 7.64 -16.13
CA ASP A 31 -4.50 6.48 -15.81
C ASP A 31 -4.12 5.85 -14.46
N VAL A 32 -2.82 5.78 -14.15
CA VAL A 32 -2.32 5.26 -12.86
C VAL A 32 -2.72 6.20 -11.73
N ALA A 33 -2.58 7.51 -11.93
CA ALA A 33 -2.99 8.51 -10.94
C ALA A 33 -4.51 8.47 -10.70
N ALA A 34 -5.32 8.34 -11.75
CA ALA A 34 -6.78 8.23 -11.65
C ALA A 34 -7.22 6.95 -10.91
N ASN A 35 -6.65 5.80 -11.27
CA ASN A 35 -6.95 4.52 -10.63
C ASN A 35 -6.54 4.50 -9.16
N THR A 36 -5.41 5.12 -8.82
CA THR A 36 -4.95 5.22 -7.43
C THR A 36 -5.88 6.10 -6.59
N ARG A 37 -6.36 7.22 -7.14
CA ARG A 37 -7.35 8.06 -6.44
C ARG A 37 -8.68 7.34 -6.25
N ALA A 38 -9.15 6.60 -7.27
CA ALA A 38 -10.36 5.80 -7.16
C ALA A 38 -10.25 4.72 -6.08
N LEU A 39 -9.10 4.03 -6.00
CA LEU A 39 -8.82 3.06 -4.96
C LEU A 39 -8.84 3.68 -3.56
N VAL A 40 -8.27 4.87 -3.39
CA VAL A 40 -8.29 5.61 -2.12
C VAL A 40 -9.71 6.01 -1.72
N ASP A 41 -10.50 6.53 -2.66
CA ASP A 41 -11.90 6.91 -2.38
C ASP A 41 -12.74 5.69 -2.00
N ASP A 42 -12.53 4.55 -2.67
CA ASP A 42 -13.17 3.28 -2.34
C ASP A 42 -12.75 2.73 -0.96
N LEU A 43 -11.49 2.95 -0.56
CA LEU A 43 -10.97 2.63 0.78
C LEU A 43 -11.60 3.51 1.88
N ILE A 44 -11.72 4.82 1.65
CA ILE A 44 -12.38 5.76 2.57
C ILE A 44 -13.85 5.37 2.77
N ARG A 45 -14.52 4.94 1.69
CA ARG A 45 -15.90 4.46 1.71
C ARG A 45 -16.05 3.03 2.22
N LEU A 46 -14.96 2.39 2.67
CA LEU A 46 -14.93 1.03 3.18
C LEU A 46 -15.56 0.00 2.22
N ARG A 47 -15.39 0.22 0.91
CA ARG A 47 -15.95 -0.71 -0.09
C ARG A 47 -15.23 -2.06 0.04
N PRO A 48 -15.97 -3.19 0.05
CA PRO A 48 -15.38 -4.52 0.31
C PRO A 48 -14.24 -4.88 -0.64
N ALA A 49 -14.35 -4.55 -1.93
CA ALA A 49 -13.32 -4.82 -2.92
C ALA A 49 -12.02 -4.06 -2.63
N ALA A 50 -12.11 -2.81 -2.18
CA ALA A 50 -10.96 -1.98 -1.81
C ALA A 50 -10.27 -2.52 -0.55
N LEU A 51 -11.05 -2.99 0.43
CA LEU A 51 -10.53 -3.61 1.64
C LEU A 51 -9.80 -4.92 1.32
N VAL A 52 -10.36 -5.78 0.47
CA VAL A 52 -9.69 -7.00 0.02
C VAL A 52 -8.39 -6.68 -0.72
N ALA A 53 -8.40 -5.69 -1.62
CA ALA A 53 -7.21 -5.24 -2.31
C ALA A 53 -6.14 -4.72 -1.33
N ALA A 54 -6.54 -3.96 -0.31
CA ALA A 54 -5.64 -3.46 0.72
C ALA A 54 -5.04 -4.59 1.58
N VAL A 55 -5.85 -5.58 1.96
CA VAL A 55 -5.38 -6.76 2.70
C VAL A 55 -4.40 -7.57 1.85
N LEU A 56 -4.74 -7.86 0.60
CA LEU A 56 -3.83 -8.57 -0.32
C LEU A 56 -2.52 -7.80 -0.51
N PHE A 57 -2.60 -6.48 -0.67
CA PHE A 57 -1.42 -5.63 -0.76
C PHE A 57 -0.56 -5.74 0.49
N LEU A 58 -1.14 -5.62 1.69
CA LEU A 58 -0.42 -5.73 2.96
C LEU A 58 0.22 -7.12 3.17
N VAL A 59 -0.39 -8.19 2.63
CA VAL A 59 0.14 -9.56 2.72
C VAL A 59 1.25 -9.82 1.70
N VAL A 60 1.12 -9.30 0.48
CA VAL A 60 2.08 -9.52 -0.61
C VAL A 60 3.30 -8.60 -0.51
N TRP A 61 3.11 -7.38 -0.02
CA TRP A 61 4.18 -6.38 0.12
C TRP A 61 5.41 -6.89 0.89
N PRO A 62 5.28 -7.68 1.97
CA PRO A 62 6.41 -8.36 2.61
C PRO A 62 7.25 -9.23 1.70
N ALA A 63 6.62 -10.05 0.87
CA ALA A 63 7.33 -10.90 -0.06
C ALA A 63 8.13 -10.07 -1.08
N VAL A 64 7.56 -8.96 -1.56
CA VAL A 64 8.23 -8.04 -2.51
C VAL A 64 9.39 -7.31 -1.85
N TRP A 65 9.21 -6.76 -0.64
CA TRP A 65 10.26 -6.04 0.08
C TRP A 65 11.44 -6.95 0.43
N ILE A 66 11.16 -8.15 0.93
CA ILE A 66 12.16 -9.20 1.22
C ILE A 66 12.92 -9.57 -0.06
N ALA A 67 12.20 -9.84 -1.15
CA ALA A 67 12.83 -10.16 -2.44
C ALA A 67 13.70 -9.02 -2.99
N ALA A 68 13.34 -7.77 -2.71
CA ALA A 68 14.07 -6.59 -3.19
C ALA A 68 15.34 -6.27 -2.38
N HIS A 69 15.41 -6.66 -1.10
CA HIS A 69 16.55 -6.34 -0.20
C HIS A 69 17.48 -7.53 0.09
N ILE A 70 17.08 -8.75 -0.26
CA ILE A 70 17.89 -9.98 -0.10
C ILE A 70 18.62 -10.35 -1.41
N ARG A 71 18.47 -9.54 -2.46
CA ARG A 71 19.17 -9.65 -3.74
C ARG A 71 20.21 -8.54 -3.88
#